data_AF-A0A3N1PBH6-F1
#
_entry.id   AF-A0A3N1PBH6-F1
#
_cell.length_a   1.000
_cell.length_b   1.000
_cell.length_c   1.000
_cell.angle_alpha   90.00
_cell.angle_beta   90.00
_cell.angle_gamma   90.00
#
_symmetry.space_group_name_H-M   'P 1'
#
loop_
_entity.id
_entity.type
_entity.pdbx_description
1 polymer ?
#
loop_
_entity_poly.entity_id
_entity_poly.type
_entity_poly.pdbx_seq_one_letter_code
_entity_poly.pdbx_strand_id
1 'polypeptide(L)'
;MYSARCIQDGVTYAAVDFSRLSPDEISQKRRFLQCPECGGPAFFRRASRGGRAPCFGARPHAPNCELAAPEYDPNDDGQGEDQDQLLNPGNRIVVDLNYGAAPQPIVQEAENLPPNRNRRGRYGGDGGRPQARMHRRLGPLLRTLIEVPAFRHSDQILEIEDHPEIAVRDFFVPLLEVSVDHQNQFRGYWGMLSDAKRAIDGTLWLNSGGRDSISFCLDEHLIAPLFARYGIEDEEDLAGAYILVLGSPSVSQRNKVYCDLSVNEHMALRLDR
;
A
#
# COMPACT_ATOMS: atom_id res chain seq x y z
N MET A 1 -11.09 -11.25 12.64
CA MET A 1 -12.48 -10.98 12.23
C MET A 1 -13.10 -12.27 11.66
N TYR A 2 -14.33 -12.64 12.03
CA TYR A 2 -14.96 -13.90 11.59
C TYR A 2 -16.08 -13.73 10.54
N SER A 3 -16.61 -12.51 10.41
CA SER A 3 -17.70 -12.18 9.50
C SER A 3 -17.49 -10.82 8.84
N ALA A 4 -18.05 -10.64 7.64
CA ALA A 4 -18.05 -9.35 6.94
C ALA A 4 -19.45 -9.07 6.37
N ARG A 5 -19.82 -7.79 6.34
CA ARG A 5 -21.08 -7.33 5.75
C ARG A 5 -20.87 -6.95 4.29
N CYS A 6 -21.64 -7.51 3.38
CA CYS A 6 -21.67 -7.07 2.00
C CYS A 6 -22.64 -5.90 1.84
N ILE A 7 -22.19 -4.78 1.27
CA ILE A 7 -23.08 -3.61 1.03
C ILE A 7 -24.03 -3.79 -0.13
N GLN A 8 -23.75 -4.72 -1.04
CA GLN A 8 -24.57 -4.93 -2.22
C GLN A 8 -25.92 -5.59 -1.88
N ASP A 9 -25.95 -6.47 -0.87
CA ASP A 9 -27.15 -7.19 -0.43
C ASP A 9 -27.52 -6.95 1.04
N GLY A 10 -26.64 -6.30 1.81
CA GLY A 10 -26.83 -6.04 3.23
C GLY A 10 -26.55 -7.23 4.16
N VAL A 11 -26.16 -8.39 3.63
CA VAL A 11 -26.00 -9.64 4.38
C VAL A 11 -24.63 -9.70 5.06
N THR A 12 -24.61 -10.20 6.29
CA THR A 12 -23.36 -10.51 7.02
C THR A 12 -23.04 -11.99 6.88
N TYR A 13 -21.90 -12.29 6.26
CA TYR A 13 -21.46 -13.65 5.98
C TYR A 13 -20.38 -14.09 6.97
N ALA A 14 -20.38 -15.37 7.35
CA ALA A 14 -19.19 -16.03 7.88
C ALA A 14 -18.28 -16.48 6.72
N ALA A 15 -16.96 -16.54 6.94
CA ALA A 15 -16.00 -16.85 5.86
C ALA A 15 -16.26 -18.20 5.19
N VAL A 16 -16.70 -19.20 5.97
CA VAL A 16 -17.04 -20.54 5.46
C VAL A 16 -18.25 -20.49 4.55
N ASP A 17 -19.29 -19.75 4.90
CA ASP A 17 -20.50 -19.64 4.08
C ASP A 17 -20.26 -18.80 2.83
N PHE A 18 -19.48 -17.72 2.96
CA PHE A 18 -19.06 -16.92 1.81
C PHE A 18 -18.23 -17.74 0.81
N SER A 19 -17.38 -18.65 1.29
CA SER A 19 -16.57 -19.54 0.44
C SER A 19 -17.39 -20.57 -0.35
N ARG A 20 -18.63 -20.85 0.06
CA ARG A 20 -19.55 -21.79 -0.62
C ARG A 20 -20.38 -21.14 -1.72
N LEU A 21 -20.37 -19.81 -1.83
CA LEU A 21 -21.01 -19.09 -2.93
C LEU A 21 -20.34 -19.46 -4.26
N SER A 22 -21.05 -19.23 -5.37
CA SER A 22 -20.47 -19.48 -6.69
C SER A 22 -19.23 -18.60 -6.93
N PRO A 23 -18.27 -19.03 -7.78
CA PRO A 23 -17.10 -18.21 -8.11
C PRO A 23 -17.43 -16.80 -8.59
N ASP A 24 -18.51 -16.67 -9.35
CA ASP A 24 -19.00 -15.39 -9.87
C ASP A 24 -19.57 -14.51 -8.76
N GLU A 25 -20.37 -15.06 -7.84
CA GLU A 25 -20.89 -14.32 -6.69
C GLU A 25 -19.77 -13.86 -5.76
N ILE A 26 -18.80 -14.73 -5.48
CA ILE A 26 -17.62 -14.37 -4.67
C ILE A 26 -16.85 -13.24 -5.34
N SER A 27 -16.61 -13.34 -6.65
CA SER A 27 -15.94 -12.30 -7.42
C SER A 27 -16.62 -10.96 -7.32
N GLN A 28 -17.95 -10.94 -7.39
CA GLN A 28 -18.71 -9.70 -7.36
C GLN A 28 -18.74 -9.14 -5.95
N LYS A 29 -19.16 -9.95 -4.96
CA LYS A 29 -19.41 -9.49 -3.59
C LYS A 29 -18.15 -9.14 -2.82
N ARG A 30 -17.00 -9.79 -3.08
CA ARG A 30 -15.75 -9.57 -2.32
C ARG A 30 -15.21 -8.14 -2.43
N ARG A 31 -15.67 -7.40 -3.43
CA ARG A 31 -15.35 -5.99 -3.71
C ARG A 31 -16.18 -4.99 -2.90
N PHE A 32 -17.19 -5.49 -2.20
CA PHE A 32 -18.21 -4.71 -1.50
C PHE A 32 -18.32 -5.15 -0.04
N LEU A 33 -17.21 -5.55 0.57
CA LEU A 33 -17.18 -6.03 1.94
C LEU A 33 -16.73 -4.93 2.90
N GLN A 34 -17.35 -4.92 4.08
CA GLN A 34 -17.00 -4.02 5.15
C GLN A 34 -17.20 -4.67 6.52
N CYS A 35 -16.57 -4.08 7.52
CA CYS A 35 -16.72 -4.47 8.90
C CYS A 35 -18.17 -4.25 9.37
N PRO A 36 -18.84 -5.26 9.96
CA PRO A 36 -20.22 -5.11 10.42
C PRO A 36 -20.34 -4.15 11.61
N GLU A 37 -19.26 -3.95 12.37
CA GLU A 37 -19.25 -3.02 13.50
C GLU A 37 -18.85 -1.59 13.09
N CYS A 38 -17.64 -1.42 12.56
CA CYS A 38 -17.11 -0.09 12.31
C CYS A 38 -17.32 0.42 10.89
N GLY A 39 -17.86 -0.39 9.98
CA GLY A 39 -18.04 -0.03 8.56
C GLY A 39 -16.74 0.12 7.77
N GLY A 40 -15.58 -0.18 8.37
CA GLY A 40 -14.28 -0.11 7.69
C GLY A 40 -14.19 -1.10 6.52
N PRO A 41 -13.42 -0.81 5.46
CA PRO A 41 -13.35 -1.68 4.30
C PRO A 41 -12.78 -3.06 4.69
N ALA A 42 -13.38 -4.11 4.15
CA ALA A 42 -13.02 -5.49 4.42
C ALA A 42 -12.69 -6.22 3.12
N PHE A 43 -11.96 -7.32 3.25
CA PHE A 43 -11.60 -8.19 2.14
C PHE A 43 -11.86 -9.65 2.54
N PHE A 44 -12.02 -10.47 1.52
CA PHE A 44 -12.13 -11.92 1.65
C PHE A 44 -10.90 -12.56 1.02
N ARG A 45 -10.30 -13.53 1.71
CA ARG A 45 -9.26 -14.41 1.18
C ARG A 45 -9.79 -15.83 1.12
N ARG A 46 -9.71 -16.48 -0.05
CA ARG A 46 -10.02 -17.90 -0.18
C ARG A 46 -8.98 -18.76 0.54
N ALA A 47 -9.28 -20.04 0.68
CA ALA A 47 -8.25 -20.97 1.09
C ALA A 47 -7.09 -20.94 0.08
N SER A 48 -5.88 -20.66 0.56
CA SER A 48 -4.69 -20.57 -0.30
C SER A 48 -4.14 -21.97 -0.62
N ARG A 49 -3.30 -22.06 -1.65
CA ARG A 49 -2.60 -23.32 -1.98
C ARG A 49 -1.70 -23.80 -0.84
N GLY A 50 -1.17 -22.88 -0.02
CA GLY A 50 -0.41 -23.15 1.20
C GLY A 50 -1.23 -23.66 2.40
N GLY A 51 -2.53 -23.93 2.25
CA GLY A 51 -3.35 -24.58 3.28
C GLY A 51 -3.97 -23.65 4.32
N ARG A 52 -3.96 -22.33 4.09
CA ARG A 52 -4.65 -21.36 4.96
C ARG A 52 -6.16 -21.50 4.78
N ALA A 53 -6.92 -21.47 5.88
CA ALA A 53 -8.39 -21.49 5.82
C ALA A 53 -8.93 -20.17 5.24
N PRO A 54 -10.13 -20.16 4.62
CA PRO A 54 -10.73 -18.94 4.12
C PRO A 54 -11.05 -17.98 5.27
N CYS A 55 -10.78 -16.70 5.10
CA CYS A 55 -10.94 -15.71 6.15
C CYS A 55 -11.41 -14.35 5.61
N PHE A 56 -11.94 -13.54 6.53
CA PHE A 56 -12.14 -12.12 6.32
C PHE A 56 -11.12 -11.34 7.14
N GLY A 57 -10.65 -10.23 6.57
CA GLY A 57 -9.95 -9.19 7.30
C GLY A 57 -10.55 -7.82 6.99
N ALA A 58 -10.35 -6.86 7.88
CA ALA A 58 -10.76 -5.47 7.68
C ALA A 58 -9.64 -4.55 8.16
N ARG A 59 -9.27 -3.60 7.30
CA ARG A 59 -8.21 -2.61 7.54
C ARG A 59 -8.50 -1.36 6.69
N PRO A 60 -8.40 -0.13 7.23
CA PRO A 60 -8.27 0.16 8.66
C PRO A 60 -9.60 -0.04 9.40
N HIS A 61 -9.54 -0.41 10.66
CA HIS A 61 -10.70 -0.30 11.55
C HIS A 61 -10.85 1.12 12.09
N ALA A 62 -12.06 1.50 12.50
CA ALA A 62 -12.25 2.72 13.28
C ALA A 62 -11.62 2.56 14.69
N PRO A 63 -11.23 3.67 15.35
CA PRO A 63 -10.77 3.62 16.74
C PRO A 63 -11.80 2.89 17.62
N ASN A 64 -11.31 1.97 18.47
CA ASN A 64 -12.11 1.17 19.40
C ASN A 64 -13.04 0.12 18.76
N CYS A 65 -12.79 -0.35 17.54
CA CYS A 65 -13.52 -1.49 16.99
C CYS A 65 -13.08 -2.80 17.68
N GLU A 66 -14.04 -3.55 18.24
CA GLU A 66 -13.76 -4.80 18.95
C GLU A 66 -13.32 -5.93 18.01
N LEU A 67 -13.71 -5.87 16.74
CA LEU A 67 -13.27 -6.80 15.70
C LEU A 67 -11.85 -6.54 15.16
N ALA A 68 -11.19 -5.47 15.61
CA ALA A 68 -9.82 -5.19 15.23
C ALA A 68 -8.88 -6.25 15.83
N ALA A 69 -8.38 -7.15 14.99
CA ALA A 69 -7.31 -8.05 15.40
C ALA A 69 -6.04 -7.23 15.74
N PRO A 70 -5.33 -7.54 16.84
CA PRO A 70 -4.06 -6.90 17.17
C PRO A 70 -3.07 -7.04 16.00
N GLU A 71 -2.30 -5.99 15.73
CA GLU A 71 -1.27 -6.00 14.71
C GLU A 71 -0.19 -7.02 15.11
N TYR A 72 -0.04 -8.07 14.31
CA TYR A 72 1.09 -8.99 14.42
C TYR A 72 2.08 -8.55 13.34
N ASP A 73 3.25 -8.06 13.73
CA ASP A 73 4.36 -7.79 12.80
C ASP A 73 5.38 -8.94 12.90
N PRO A 74 5.30 -9.96 12.03
CA PRO A 74 6.33 -11.00 11.96
C PRO A 74 7.60 -10.55 11.23
N ASN A 75 7.66 -9.32 10.70
CA ASN A 75 8.83 -8.74 10.03
C ASN A 75 9.29 -7.47 10.76
N ASP A 76 9.35 -7.49 12.09
CA ASP A 76 10.30 -6.65 12.81
C ASP A 76 11.71 -7.24 12.61
N ASP A 77 12.21 -7.17 11.38
CA ASP A 77 13.60 -7.42 11.02
C ASP A 77 14.50 -6.20 11.28
N GLY A 78 14.01 -5.25 12.10
CA GLY A 78 14.82 -4.34 12.90
C GLY A 78 16.07 -3.77 12.23
N GLN A 79 15.94 -2.61 11.59
CA GLN A 79 16.97 -1.59 11.77
C GLN A 79 16.30 -0.32 12.30
N GLY A 80 16.74 0.09 13.49
CA GLY A 80 16.17 1.12 14.34
C GLY A 80 16.26 2.55 13.79
N GLU A 81 15.88 2.77 12.54
CA GLU A 81 15.67 4.10 11.95
C GLU A 81 14.21 4.56 12.07
N ASP A 82 13.26 3.63 12.19
CA ASP A 82 11.83 3.91 12.03
C ASP A 82 11.24 4.78 13.16
N GLN A 83 11.68 4.61 14.43
CA GLN A 83 11.11 5.38 15.54
C GLN A 83 11.62 6.83 15.61
N ASP A 84 12.88 7.10 15.27
CA ASP A 84 13.45 8.47 15.26
C ASP A 84 13.03 9.26 14.00
N GLN A 85 12.68 8.59 12.89
CA GLN A 85 12.18 9.25 11.68
C GLN A 85 10.68 9.59 11.72
N LEU A 86 9.88 8.92 12.55
CA LEU A 86 8.44 9.20 12.69
C LEU A 86 8.13 10.53 13.39
N LEU A 87 9.12 11.15 14.04
CA LEU A 87 8.95 12.34 14.90
C LEU A 87 9.84 13.53 14.49
N ASN A 88 10.26 13.62 13.22
CA ASN A 88 11.01 14.79 12.76
C ASN A 88 10.05 15.80 12.09
N PRO A 89 9.88 17.04 12.63
CA PRO A 89 8.97 18.06 12.09
C PRO A 89 9.46 18.72 10.79
N GLY A 90 10.25 18.00 9.98
CA GLY A 90 10.72 18.52 8.70
C GLY A 90 9.53 18.79 7.78
N ASN A 91 9.49 19.99 7.19
CA ASN A 91 8.42 20.38 6.27
C ASN A 91 8.57 19.77 4.87
N ARG A 92 9.63 18.98 4.59
CA ARG A 92 9.92 18.47 3.24
C ARG A 92 10.38 17.01 3.22
N ILE A 93 9.73 16.22 2.36
CA ILE A 93 9.99 14.81 2.08
C ILE A 93 10.48 14.69 0.64
N VAL A 94 11.68 14.17 0.44
CA VAL A 94 12.22 13.80 -0.87
C VAL A 94 11.91 12.33 -1.12
N VAL A 95 11.15 12.01 -2.16
CA VAL A 95 10.81 10.62 -2.51
C VAL A 95 11.93 10.01 -3.34
N ASP A 96 12.52 8.94 -2.84
CA ASP A 96 13.57 8.20 -3.56
C ASP A 96 12.92 7.17 -4.50
N LEU A 97 12.97 7.48 -5.80
CA LEU A 97 12.38 6.68 -6.88
C LEU A 97 13.32 5.57 -7.39
N ASN A 98 14.58 5.56 -6.98
CA ASN A 98 15.57 4.57 -7.41
C ASN A 98 15.28 3.19 -6.81
N TYR A 99 14.38 2.44 -7.43
CA TYR A 99 14.14 1.05 -7.08
C TYR A 99 14.62 0.13 -8.21
N GLY A 100 15.80 -0.48 -8.06
CA GLY A 100 16.30 -1.54 -8.96
C GLY A 100 17.60 -1.28 -9.72
N ALA A 101 18.26 -0.13 -9.55
CA ALA A 101 19.68 -0.05 -9.90
C ALA A 101 20.44 -1.04 -8.99
N ALA A 102 21.40 -1.78 -9.54
CA ALA A 102 22.26 -2.76 -8.87
C ALA A 102 22.61 -2.38 -7.42
N PRO A 103 22.89 -3.34 -6.52
CA PRO A 103 23.37 -3.02 -5.18
C PRO A 103 24.46 -1.96 -5.33
N GLN A 104 24.16 -0.72 -4.90
CA GLN A 104 25.18 0.31 -4.81
C GLN A 104 26.26 -0.32 -3.93
N PRO A 105 27.52 -0.28 -4.37
CA PRO A 105 28.58 -1.03 -3.72
C PRO A 105 28.49 -0.70 -2.24
N ILE A 106 28.48 -1.75 -1.41
CA ILE A 106 28.87 -1.67 -0.01
C ILE A 106 29.94 -0.59 0.03
N VAL A 107 29.68 0.52 0.73
CA VAL A 107 30.70 1.55 0.92
C VAL A 107 31.88 0.77 1.48
N GLN A 108 32.90 0.55 0.64
CA GLN A 108 34.14 -0.01 1.11
C GLN A 108 34.63 1.04 2.07
N GLU A 109 34.53 0.74 3.37
CA GLU A 109 35.21 1.50 4.40
C GLU A 109 36.62 1.68 3.88
N ALA A 110 37.02 2.93 3.63
CA ALA A 110 38.37 3.23 3.27
C ALA A 110 39.23 2.76 4.45
N GLU A 111 39.84 1.58 4.30
CA GLU A 111 40.82 1.08 5.25
C GLU A 111 41.89 2.17 5.37
N ASN A 112 42.07 2.68 6.59
CA ASN A 112 42.98 3.76 7.02
C ASN A 112 42.40 5.18 7.21
N LEU A 113 41.20 5.32 7.79
CA LEU A 113 40.87 6.57 8.50
C LEU A 113 41.22 6.45 10.00
N PRO A 114 41.93 7.43 10.59
CA PRO A 114 42.34 7.37 12.00
C PRO A 114 41.11 7.37 12.93
N PRO A 115 41.16 6.62 14.05
CA PRO A 115 40.00 6.42 14.92
C PRO A 115 39.57 7.74 15.57
N ASN A 116 38.42 8.27 15.16
CA ASN A 116 37.83 9.45 15.76
C ASN A 116 37.14 9.08 17.09
N ARG A 117 37.86 9.28 18.20
CA ARG A 117 37.43 8.90 19.56
C ARG A 117 36.37 9.81 20.20
N ASN A 118 35.74 10.73 19.46
CA ASN A 118 34.76 11.67 20.02
C ASN A 118 33.40 11.64 19.29
N ARG A 119 32.56 10.64 19.60
CA ARG A 119 31.09 10.81 19.57
C ARG A 119 30.44 10.06 20.73
N ARG A 120 30.66 10.56 21.96
CA ARG A 120 29.64 10.44 23.01
C ARG A 120 28.59 11.52 22.71
N GLY A 121 27.36 11.07 22.44
CA GLY A 121 26.23 11.95 22.18
C GLY A 121 26.02 12.91 23.35
N ARG A 122 26.15 14.21 23.05
CA ARG A 122 25.64 15.29 23.89
C ARG A 122 24.70 16.10 23.01
N TYR A 123 23.41 15.80 23.11
CA TYR A 123 22.37 16.64 22.54
C TYR A 123 22.39 17.98 23.27
N GLY A 124 22.68 19.04 22.54
CA GLY A 124 22.50 20.42 22.96
C GLY A 124 21.95 21.19 21.78
N GLY A 125 20.80 21.83 21.98
CA GLY A 125 20.26 22.81 21.04
C GLY A 125 18.89 22.47 20.48
N ASP A 126 17.87 22.84 21.24
CA ASP A 126 16.59 23.36 20.75
C ASP A 126 16.83 24.30 19.55
N GLY A 127 16.24 23.99 18.40
CA GLY A 127 16.50 24.67 17.13
C GLY A 127 16.14 23.79 15.93
N GLY A 128 14.84 23.59 15.70
CA GLY A 128 14.33 22.90 14.52
C GLY A 128 14.94 23.50 13.25
N ARG A 129 15.66 22.69 12.47
CA ARG A 129 16.22 23.12 11.19
C ARG A 129 15.05 23.35 10.21
N PRO A 130 14.76 24.59 9.77
CA PRO A 130 13.57 24.90 8.95
C PRO A 130 13.56 24.25 7.55
N GLN A 131 14.63 23.53 7.19
CA GLN A 131 14.87 22.96 5.87
C GLN A 131 15.40 21.52 5.95
N ALA A 132 15.05 20.78 7.01
CA ALA A 132 15.40 19.36 7.10
C ALA A 132 14.68 18.58 5.98
N ARG A 133 15.45 18.10 5.00
CA ARG A 133 14.97 17.22 3.93
C ARG A 133 15.02 15.78 4.41
N MET A 134 13.89 15.09 4.36
CA MET A 134 13.80 13.67 4.72
C MET A 134 13.68 12.84 3.45
N HIS A 135 14.62 11.93 3.21
CA HIS A 135 14.52 11.00 2.08
C HIS A 135 13.64 9.82 2.50
N ARG A 136 12.64 9.48 1.69
CA ARG A 136 11.70 8.39 1.97
C ARG A 136 11.52 7.48 0.76
N ARG A 137 11.52 6.18 1.03
CA ARG A 137 11.19 5.12 0.06
C ARG A 137 9.68 4.85 0.07
N LEU A 138 9.17 4.26 -1.02
CA LEU A 138 7.74 3.97 -1.17
C LEU A 138 7.17 3.01 -0.13
N GLY A 139 7.93 1.98 0.29
CA GLY A 139 7.48 1.03 1.32
C GLY A 139 7.19 1.70 2.67
N PRO A 140 8.17 2.42 3.26
CA PRO A 140 7.95 3.22 4.47
C PRO A 140 6.88 4.30 4.32
N LEU A 141 6.76 4.94 3.15
CA LEU A 141 5.68 5.90 2.87
C LEU A 141 4.31 5.21 2.91
N LEU A 142 4.17 4.05 2.27
CA LEU A 142 2.93 3.27 2.32
C LEU A 142 2.59 2.88 3.76
N ARG A 143 3.56 2.42 4.55
CA ARG A 143 3.37 2.14 5.99
C ARG A 143 2.83 3.37 6.72
N THR A 144 3.47 4.53 6.53
CA THR A 144 3.06 5.80 7.16
C THR A 144 1.66 6.24 6.75
N LEU A 145 1.29 6.09 5.47
CA LEU A 145 -0.06 6.39 4.97
C LEU A 145 -1.14 5.53 5.64
N ILE A 146 -0.83 4.26 5.91
CA ILE A 146 -1.73 3.32 6.58
C ILE A 146 -1.86 3.67 8.07
N GLU A 147 -0.73 3.81 8.77
CA GLU A 147 -0.67 3.83 10.23
C GLU A 147 -0.86 5.23 10.84
N VAL A 148 -0.58 6.31 10.11
CA VAL A 148 -0.59 7.68 10.62
C VAL A 148 -1.66 8.52 9.89
N PRO A 149 -2.92 8.56 10.38
CA PRO A 149 -3.98 9.36 9.79
C PRO A 149 -3.64 10.83 9.56
N ALA A 150 -2.95 11.47 10.52
CA ALA A 150 -2.56 12.86 10.42
C ALA A 150 -1.61 13.14 9.24
N PHE A 151 -0.78 12.17 8.85
CA PHE A 151 0.17 12.31 7.76
C PHE A 151 -0.55 12.59 6.43
N ARG A 152 -1.64 11.85 6.17
CA ARG A 152 -2.47 11.94 4.96
C ARG A 152 -3.07 13.33 4.74
N HIS A 153 -3.18 14.13 5.79
CA HIS A 153 -3.74 15.47 5.74
C HIS A 153 -2.70 16.56 5.99
N SER A 154 -1.41 16.21 6.02
CA SER A 154 -0.33 17.14 6.34
C SER A 154 0.02 18.09 5.19
N ASP A 155 0.48 19.29 5.56
CA ASP A 155 1.04 20.31 4.66
C ASP A 155 2.54 20.09 4.38
N GLN A 156 3.09 18.94 4.76
CA GLN A 156 4.47 18.61 4.40
C GLN A 156 4.60 18.56 2.87
N ILE A 157 5.70 19.11 2.35
CA ILE A 157 5.95 19.22 0.93
C ILE A 157 6.68 17.96 0.44
N LEU A 158 6.16 17.33 -0.60
CA LEU A 158 6.83 16.26 -1.34
C LEU A 158 7.67 16.85 -2.48
N GLU A 159 8.91 16.40 -2.56
CA GLU A 159 9.83 16.61 -3.66
C GLU A 159 10.02 15.26 -4.35
N ILE A 160 9.59 15.16 -5.61
CA ILE A 160 9.69 13.98 -6.44
C ILE A 160 10.47 14.40 -7.68
N GLU A 161 11.46 13.60 -8.07
CA GLU A 161 12.30 13.89 -9.24
C GLU A 161 11.44 14.18 -10.47
N ASP A 162 11.79 15.22 -11.23
CA ASP A 162 11.08 15.68 -12.44
C ASP A 162 9.60 16.09 -12.27
N HIS A 163 9.13 16.27 -11.03
CA HIS A 163 7.76 16.71 -10.74
C HIS A 163 7.71 17.97 -9.86
N PRO A 164 6.66 18.79 -9.99
CA PRO A 164 6.49 19.97 -9.14
C PRO A 164 6.29 19.56 -7.69
N GLU A 165 6.81 20.38 -6.78
CA GLU A 165 6.58 20.23 -5.35
C GLU A 165 5.08 20.31 -5.04
N ILE A 166 4.61 19.43 -4.15
CA ILE A 166 3.19 19.29 -3.83
C ILE A 166 3.01 18.86 -2.38
N ALA A 167 1.97 19.34 -1.69
CA ALA A 167 1.70 18.92 -0.33
C ALA A 167 1.27 17.44 -0.27
N VAL A 168 1.62 16.75 0.82
CA VAL A 168 1.25 15.35 1.06
C VAL A 168 -0.26 15.13 0.90
N ARG A 169 -1.08 16.02 1.47
CA ARG A 169 -2.55 15.97 1.37
C ARG A 169 -3.11 16.07 -0.06
N ASP A 170 -2.36 16.69 -0.97
CA ASP A 170 -2.79 16.95 -2.35
C ASP A 170 -2.22 15.91 -3.33
N PHE A 171 -1.20 15.16 -2.90
CA PHE A 171 -0.51 14.18 -3.73
C PHE A 171 -1.00 12.74 -3.55
N PHE A 172 -1.25 12.31 -2.30
CA PHE A 172 -1.64 10.93 -2.03
C PHE A 172 -3.15 10.76 -2.03
N VAL A 173 -3.66 10.01 -3.00
CA VAL A 173 -5.09 9.80 -3.23
C VAL A 173 -5.50 8.39 -2.79
N PRO A 174 -6.45 8.22 -1.86
CA PRO A 174 -6.99 6.91 -1.50
C PRO A 174 -7.66 6.23 -2.69
N LEU A 175 -7.44 4.92 -2.90
CA LEU A 175 -8.00 4.21 -4.07
C LEU A 175 -9.53 4.31 -4.20
N LEU A 176 -10.23 4.38 -3.06
CA LEU A 176 -11.69 4.49 -3.02
C LEU A 176 -12.20 5.89 -3.37
N GLU A 177 -11.33 6.90 -3.38
CA GLU A 177 -11.64 8.29 -3.74
C GLU A 177 -11.23 8.63 -5.18
N VAL A 178 -10.57 7.70 -5.88
CA VAL A 178 -10.15 7.90 -7.26
C VAL A 178 -11.37 7.97 -8.18
N SER A 179 -11.42 9.02 -8.98
CA SER A 179 -12.44 9.29 -10.00
C SER A 179 -11.80 9.57 -11.37
N VAL A 180 -12.64 9.71 -12.41
CA VAL A 180 -12.21 10.12 -13.76
C VAL A 180 -11.47 11.46 -13.79
N ASP A 181 -11.67 12.34 -12.81
CA ASP A 181 -11.00 13.63 -12.74
C ASP A 181 -9.49 13.50 -12.51
N HIS A 182 -9.05 12.34 -11.99
CA HIS A 182 -7.64 12.03 -11.76
C HIS A 182 -6.92 11.53 -13.03
N GLN A 183 -7.63 11.41 -14.16
CA GLN A 183 -7.03 10.98 -15.41
C GLN A 183 -5.80 11.84 -15.77
N ASN A 184 -4.70 11.19 -16.15
CA ASN A 184 -3.43 11.81 -16.51
C ASN A 184 -2.75 12.65 -15.40
N GLN A 185 -3.24 12.58 -14.16
CA GLN A 185 -2.61 13.26 -13.04
C GLN A 185 -1.58 12.36 -12.37
N PHE A 186 -0.32 12.79 -12.37
CA PHE A 186 0.73 12.11 -11.62
C PHE A 186 0.52 12.33 -10.11
N ARG A 187 0.18 11.26 -9.42
CA ARG A 187 -0.18 11.22 -7.99
C ARG A 187 0.28 9.90 -7.37
N GLY A 188 0.25 9.83 -6.03
CA GLY A 188 0.42 8.60 -5.29
C GLY A 188 -0.91 7.95 -4.96
N TYR A 189 -1.32 6.94 -5.72
CA TYR A 189 -2.56 6.20 -5.50
C TYR A 189 -2.33 5.06 -4.52
N TRP A 190 -3.03 5.06 -3.39
CA TRP A 190 -2.75 4.12 -2.32
C TRP A 190 -3.99 3.60 -1.61
N GLY A 191 -3.94 2.36 -1.13
CA GLY A 191 -5.05 1.74 -0.43
C GLY A 191 -5.05 0.22 -0.52
N MET A 192 -6.12 -0.39 0.00
CA MET A 192 -6.27 -1.84 0.05
C MET A 192 -6.77 -2.41 -1.27
N LEU A 193 -6.24 -3.57 -1.64
CA LEU A 193 -6.71 -4.39 -2.75
C LEU A 193 -7.83 -5.33 -2.27
N SER A 194 -8.94 -5.37 -3.00
CA SER A 194 -10.05 -6.27 -2.76
C SER A 194 -9.77 -7.69 -3.28
N ASP A 195 -9.19 -7.76 -4.49
CA ASP A 195 -8.87 -9.01 -5.19
C ASP A 195 -7.90 -8.77 -6.35
N ALA A 196 -7.18 -9.82 -6.73
CA ALA A 196 -6.42 -9.88 -7.96
C ALA A 196 -6.99 -10.97 -8.89
N LYS A 197 -7.02 -10.70 -10.20
CA LYS A 197 -7.58 -11.60 -11.21
C LYS A 197 -6.81 -11.56 -12.51
N ARG A 198 -6.51 -12.71 -13.08
CA ARG A 198 -6.00 -12.79 -14.45
C ARG A 198 -7.13 -12.72 -15.46
N ALA A 199 -6.94 -11.91 -16.49
CA ALA A 199 -7.77 -11.91 -17.69
C ALA A 199 -7.36 -13.05 -18.63
N ILE A 200 -8.17 -13.28 -19.67
CA ILE A 200 -7.95 -14.34 -20.67
C ILE A 200 -6.65 -14.10 -21.44
N ASP A 201 -6.25 -12.84 -21.59
CA ASP A 201 -5.02 -12.42 -22.28
C ASP A 201 -3.75 -12.51 -21.39
N GLY A 202 -3.86 -13.05 -20.18
CA GLY A 202 -2.73 -13.17 -19.24
C GLY A 202 -2.53 -11.96 -18.33
N THR A 203 -3.16 -10.82 -18.61
CA THR A 203 -3.02 -9.60 -17.81
C THR A 203 -3.52 -9.80 -16.39
N LEU A 204 -2.73 -9.43 -15.39
CA LEU A 204 -3.15 -9.44 -13.99
C LEU A 204 -3.80 -8.10 -13.63
N TRP A 205 -5.04 -8.17 -13.16
CA TRP A 205 -5.81 -7.02 -12.67
C TRP A 205 -5.87 -7.03 -11.14
N LEU A 206 -5.28 -6.01 -10.51
CA LEU A 206 -5.40 -5.71 -9.09
C LEU A 206 -6.57 -4.75 -8.89
N ASN A 207 -7.56 -5.12 -8.10
CA ASN A 207 -8.78 -4.34 -7.91
C ASN A 207 -8.80 -3.77 -6.49
N SER A 208 -9.30 -2.55 -6.33
CA SER A 208 -9.31 -1.82 -5.05
C SER A 208 -10.67 -1.75 -4.37
N GLY A 209 -11.71 -2.34 -4.96
CA GLY A 209 -13.08 -2.23 -4.46
C GLY A 209 -14.12 -2.43 -5.55
N GLY A 210 -15.22 -1.68 -5.43
CA GLY A 210 -16.42 -1.76 -6.26
C GLY A 210 -16.19 -1.53 -7.76
N ARG A 211 -17.28 -1.46 -8.54
CA ARG A 211 -17.19 -1.39 -10.01
C ARG A 211 -16.41 -0.18 -10.53
N ASP A 212 -16.56 0.96 -9.85
CA ASP A 212 -16.02 2.25 -10.30
C ASP A 212 -14.65 2.56 -9.67
N SER A 213 -14.21 1.74 -8.72
CA SER A 213 -12.90 1.90 -8.06
C SER A 213 -11.77 1.60 -9.04
N ILE A 214 -10.64 2.31 -8.88
CA ILE A 214 -9.46 2.15 -9.73
C ILE A 214 -8.96 0.69 -9.72
N SER A 215 -8.49 0.22 -10.87
CA SER A 215 -7.73 -1.03 -10.97
C SER A 215 -6.33 -0.80 -11.51
N PHE A 216 -5.41 -1.68 -11.14
CA PHE A 216 -4.08 -1.71 -11.70
C PHE A 216 -3.96 -2.92 -12.61
N CYS A 217 -3.37 -2.76 -13.79
CA CYS A 217 -3.08 -3.87 -14.69
C CYS A 217 -1.58 -4.07 -14.80
N LEU A 218 -1.17 -5.33 -14.92
CA LEU A 218 0.22 -5.74 -15.07
C LEU A 218 0.32 -6.77 -16.18
N ASP A 219 1.24 -6.52 -17.12
CA ASP A 219 1.56 -7.46 -18.20
C ASP A 219 2.07 -8.81 -17.66
N GLU A 220 1.77 -9.89 -18.40
CA GLU A 220 2.06 -11.27 -17.99
C GLU A 220 3.54 -11.49 -17.62
N HIS A 221 4.46 -10.86 -18.35
CA HIS A 221 5.91 -11.04 -18.16
C HIS A 221 6.41 -10.43 -16.84
N LEU A 222 5.69 -9.46 -16.27
CA LEU A 222 6.06 -8.78 -15.02
C LEU A 222 5.47 -9.45 -13.78
N ILE A 223 4.52 -10.38 -13.95
CA ILE A 223 3.82 -11.02 -12.82
C ILE A 223 4.77 -11.91 -12.01
N ALA A 224 5.51 -12.80 -12.67
CA ALA A 224 6.41 -13.72 -11.96
C ALA A 224 7.53 -12.99 -11.18
N PRO A 225 8.22 -11.98 -11.76
CA PRO A 225 9.16 -11.15 -11.01
C PRO A 225 8.52 -10.45 -9.80
N LEU A 226 7.30 -9.92 -9.98
CA LEU A 226 6.56 -9.28 -8.90
C LEU A 226 6.26 -10.26 -7.76
N PHE A 227 5.76 -11.44 -8.11
CA PHE A 227 5.37 -12.45 -7.14
C PHE A 227 6.58 -12.95 -6.36
N ALA A 228 7.70 -13.19 -7.03
CA ALA A 228 8.95 -13.56 -6.39
C ALA A 228 9.46 -12.47 -5.42
N ARG A 229 9.40 -11.19 -5.82
CA ARG A 229 9.87 -10.05 -5.01
C ARG A 229 9.11 -9.93 -3.68
N TYR A 230 7.80 -10.18 -3.68
CA TYR A 230 6.97 -10.05 -2.48
C TYR A 230 6.65 -11.40 -1.80
N GLY A 231 7.14 -12.52 -2.34
CA GLY A 231 6.82 -13.85 -1.85
C GLY A 231 5.31 -14.14 -1.90
N ILE A 232 4.71 -13.88 -3.06
CA ILE A 232 3.29 -14.16 -3.36
C ILE A 232 3.23 -15.55 -3.99
N GLU A 233 2.42 -16.44 -3.43
CA GLU A 233 2.23 -17.79 -3.95
C GLU A 233 1.14 -17.82 -5.04
N ASP A 234 0.05 -17.10 -4.80
CA ASP A 234 -1.09 -17.00 -5.70
C ASP A 234 -1.81 -15.64 -5.58
N GLU A 235 -2.77 -15.39 -6.47
CA GLU A 235 -3.51 -14.12 -6.52
C GLU A 235 -4.33 -13.84 -5.25
N GLU A 236 -4.63 -14.84 -4.42
CA GLU A 236 -5.40 -14.65 -3.19
C GLU A 236 -4.57 -14.00 -2.08
N ASP A 237 -3.24 -14.13 -2.12
CA ASP A 237 -2.33 -13.42 -1.21
C ASP A 237 -2.40 -11.90 -1.39
N LEU A 238 -2.83 -11.42 -2.56
CA LEU A 238 -3.02 -10.00 -2.87
C LEU A 238 -4.34 -9.44 -2.31
N ALA A 239 -5.30 -10.29 -1.96
CA ALA A 239 -6.52 -9.82 -1.30
C ALA A 239 -6.18 -9.32 0.12
N GLY A 240 -6.58 -8.09 0.42
CA GLY A 240 -6.25 -7.39 1.67
C GLY A 240 -4.88 -6.73 1.68
N ALA A 241 -4.04 -6.97 0.68
CA ALA A 241 -2.76 -6.28 0.56
C ALA A 241 -2.97 -4.78 0.31
N TYR A 242 -2.08 -3.96 0.82
CA TYR A 242 -2.02 -2.54 0.51
C TYR A 242 -1.04 -2.28 -0.63
N ILE A 243 -1.38 -1.32 -1.49
CA ILE A 243 -0.52 -0.86 -2.57
C ILE A 243 -0.33 0.65 -2.48
N LEU A 244 0.83 1.13 -2.92
CA LEU A 244 1.09 2.52 -3.31
C LEU A 244 1.67 2.50 -4.73
N VAL A 245 1.08 3.26 -5.65
CA VAL A 245 1.55 3.44 -7.02
C VAL A 245 1.74 4.92 -7.28
N LEU A 246 2.94 5.32 -7.68
CA LEU A 246 3.17 6.64 -8.28
C LEU A 246 3.00 6.52 -9.78
N GLY A 247 2.02 7.22 -10.34
CA GLY A 247 1.73 7.11 -11.75
C GLY A 247 0.61 8.02 -12.20
N SER A 248 0.22 7.86 -13.46
CA SER A 248 -0.87 8.62 -14.09
C SER A 248 -1.94 7.66 -14.61
N PRO A 249 -3.17 7.66 -14.06
CA PRO A 249 -4.19 6.72 -14.45
C PRO A 249 -4.82 7.13 -15.78
N SER A 250 -5.27 6.12 -16.52
CA SER A 250 -6.05 6.24 -17.74
C SER A 250 -7.52 5.90 -17.48
N VAL A 251 -8.39 6.29 -18.40
CA VAL A 251 -9.82 5.99 -18.33
C VAL A 251 -10.19 5.12 -19.52
N SER A 252 -10.81 3.97 -19.25
CA SER A 252 -11.30 3.06 -20.28
C SER A 252 -12.54 3.62 -20.99
N GLN A 253 -12.93 3.03 -22.12
CA GLN A 253 -14.16 3.38 -22.84
C GLN A 253 -15.45 3.24 -21.98
N ARG A 254 -15.40 2.52 -20.87
CA ARG A 254 -16.52 2.32 -19.93
C ARG A 254 -16.40 3.21 -18.68
N ASN A 255 -15.62 4.29 -18.74
CA ASN A 255 -15.34 5.21 -17.62
C ASN A 255 -14.66 4.59 -16.40
N LYS A 256 -14.19 3.33 -16.50
CA LYS A 256 -13.39 2.73 -15.43
C LYS A 256 -11.99 3.33 -15.45
N VAL A 257 -11.55 3.85 -14.31
CA VAL A 257 -10.20 4.33 -14.08
C VAL A 257 -9.26 3.15 -13.88
N TYR A 258 -8.10 3.17 -14.54
CA TYR A 258 -7.09 2.14 -14.35
C TYR A 258 -5.67 2.70 -14.52
N CYS A 259 -4.68 2.01 -13.97
CA CYS A 259 -3.28 2.38 -14.10
C CYS A 259 -2.46 1.16 -14.55
N ASP A 260 -1.70 1.33 -15.64
CA ASP A 260 -0.83 0.27 -16.18
C ASP A 260 0.52 0.29 -15.47
N LEU A 261 0.77 -0.72 -14.65
CA LEU A 261 2.01 -0.86 -13.89
C LEU A 261 3.21 -1.21 -14.76
N SER A 262 2.98 -1.62 -16.01
CA SER A 262 4.06 -1.86 -16.98
C SER A 262 4.70 -0.56 -17.45
N VAL A 263 3.97 0.56 -17.32
CA VAL A 263 4.42 1.92 -17.66
C VAL A 263 4.79 2.73 -16.40
N ASN A 264 4.33 2.29 -15.22
CA ASN A 264 4.56 2.96 -13.95
C ASN A 264 5.49 2.11 -13.06
N GLU A 265 6.78 2.41 -13.06
CA GLU A 265 7.82 1.60 -12.40
C GLU A 265 7.83 1.72 -10.86
N HIS A 266 7.12 2.71 -10.31
CA HIS A 266 7.23 3.10 -8.91
C HIS A 266 6.04 2.61 -8.09
N MET A 267 6.16 1.39 -7.56
CA MET A 267 5.17 0.84 -6.63
C MET A 267 5.75 0.14 -5.40
N ALA A 268 4.94 0.10 -4.35
CA ALA A 268 5.16 -0.69 -3.15
C ALA A 268 3.91 -1.51 -2.83
N LEU A 269 4.12 -2.75 -2.36
CA LEU A 269 3.08 -3.61 -1.81
C LEU A 269 3.39 -3.95 -0.35
N ARG A 270 2.34 -4.02 0.48
CA ARG A 270 2.37 -4.56 1.84
C ARG A 270 1.31 -5.64 1.95
N LEU A 271 1.73 -6.90 1.98
CA LEU A 271 0.82 -8.03 2.11
C LEU A 271 0.18 -8.07 3.50
N ASP A 272 -1.09 -8.44 3.58
CA ASP A 272 -1.76 -8.74 4.84
C ASP A 272 -1.43 -10.18 5.23
N ARG A 273 -0.41 -10.35 6.09
CA ARG A 273 0.08 -11.66 6.54
C ARG A 273 -0.33 -11.94 7.98
#